data_AF-A0A942J0E5-F1
#
_entry.id   AF-A0A942J0E5-F1
#
_cell.length_a   1.000
_cell.length_b   1.000
_cell.length_c   1.000
_cell.angle_alpha   90.00
_cell.angle_beta   90.00
_cell.angle_gamma   90.00
#
_symmetry.space_group_name_H-M   'P 1'
#
loop_
_entity.id
_entity.type
_entity.pdbx_description
1 polymer ?
#
loop_
_entity_poly.entity_id
_entity_poly.type
_entity_poly.pdbx_seq_one_letter_code
_entity_poly.pdbx_strand_id
1 'polypeptide(L)' 'MNTKFKSNNNVVYSCKYHVVWCPKYRRKVLVDDVERRLKELVA' A
#
# COMPACT_ATOMS: atom_id res chain seq x y z
N MET A 1 7.45 21.52 -0.80
CA MET A 1 7.18 20.09 -0.57
C MET A 1 6.25 19.98 0.65
N ASN A 2 4.94 19.86 0.45
CA ASN A 2 3.98 19.81 1.56
C ASN A 2 3.91 18.40 2.15
N THR A 3 4.61 18.18 3.25
CA THR A 3 4.47 16.96 4.06
C THR A 3 3.15 17.05 4.82
N LYS A 4 2.12 16.30 4.40
CA LYS A 4 0.86 16.20 5.15
C LYS A 4 1.12 15.41 6.44
N PHE A 5 0.99 16.08 7.58
CA PHE A 5 1.06 15.46 8.91
C PHE A 5 -0.36 15.11 9.37
N LYS A 6 -0.52 13.93 9.98
CA LYS A 6 -1.76 13.54 10.64
C LYS A 6 -1.60 13.80 12.12
N SER A 7 -2.61 14.35 12.77
CA SER A 7 -2.60 14.61 14.21
C SER A 7 -3.77 13.91 14.90
N ASN A 8 -3.54 13.52 16.15
CA ASN A 8 -4.55 13.20 17.15
C ASN A 8 -4.37 14.19 18.33
N ASN A 9 -5.24 14.15 19.33
CA ASN A 9 -5.26 15.11 20.45
C ASN A 9 -3.88 15.38 21.08
N ASN A 10 -3.01 14.37 21.13
CA ASN A 10 -1.69 14.48 21.78
C ASN A 10 -0.49 14.15 20.87
N VAL A 11 -0.69 13.71 19.62
CA VAL A 11 0.42 13.24 18.76
C VAL A 11 0.24 13.71 17.32
N VAL A 12 1.28 14.34 16.78
CA VAL A 12 1.40 14.71 15.37
C VAL A 12 2.45 13.79 14.74
N TYR A 13 2.09 13.11 13.66
CA TYR A 13 2.96 12.13 13.02
C TYR A 13 2.87 12.17 11.48
N SER A 14 3.93 11.70 10.83
CA SER A 14 3.93 11.42 9.39
C SER A 14 4.55 10.05 9.17
N CYS A 15 3.70 9.07 8.90
CA CYS A 15 4.09 7.69 8.70
C CYS A 15 3.94 7.35 7.22
N LYS A 16 5.05 7.42 6.49
CA LYS A 16 5.13 7.04 5.07
C LYS A 16 5.89 5.73 4.97
N TYR A 17 5.29 4.73 4.34
CA TYR A 17 5.88 3.40 4.21
C TYR A 17 5.99 3.01 2.74
N HIS A 18 7.12 2.38 2.39
CA HIS A 18 7.30 1.74 1.10
C HIS A 18 7.19 0.23 1.31
N VAL A 19 6.02 -0.33 1.03
CA VAL A 19 5.72 -1.75 1.25
C VAL A 19 5.78 -2.49 -0.08
N VAL A 20 6.59 -3.55 -0.13
CA VAL A 20 6.72 -4.43 -1.30
C VAL A 20 6.57 -5.87 -0.82
N TRP A 21 5.86 -6.69 -1.58
CA TRP A 21 5.72 -8.12 -1.32
C TRP A 21 5.76 -8.94 -2.62
N CYS A 22 5.82 -10.26 -2.49
CA CYS A 22 5.80 -11.18 -3.62
C CYS A 22 4.77 -12.30 -3.40
N PRO A 23 4.14 -12.81 -4.48
CA PRO A 23 3.29 -13.99 -4.40
C PRO A 23 4.06 -15.22 -3.91
N LYS A 24 3.34 -16.17 -3.30
CA LYS A 24 3.92 -17.45 -2.87
C LYS A 24 4.60 -18.14 -4.06
N TYR A 25 5.84 -18.60 -3.85
CA TYR A 25 6.72 -19.20 -4.87
C TYR A 25 7.08 -18.29 -6.05
N ARG A 26 6.91 -16.96 -5.92
CA ARG A 26 7.18 -15.97 -7.00
C ARG A 26 6.49 -16.31 -8.33
N ARG A 27 5.33 -16.98 -8.25
CA ARG A 27 4.54 -17.27 -9.46
C ARG A 27 4.04 -15.96 -10.05
N LYS A 28 4.06 -15.86 -11.38
CA LYS A 28 3.55 -14.72 -12.15
C LYS A 28 2.01 -14.76 -12.20
N VAL A 29 1.37 -14.71 -11.03
CA VAL A 29 -0.10 -14.76 -10.87
C VAL A 29 -0.75 -13.39 -10.84
N LEU A 30 0.03 -12.33 -10.63
CA LEU A 30 -0.43 -10.95 -10.63
C LEU A 30 -0.44 -10.41 -12.06
N VAL A 31 -1.33 -10.95 -12.89
CA VAL A 31 -1.52 -10.56 -14.29
C VAL A 31 -3.01 -10.45 -14.61
N ASP A 32 -3.36 -9.64 -15.62
CA ASP A 32 -4.72 -9.40 -16.12
C ASP A 32 -5.75 -9.13 -15.00
N ASP A 33 -6.79 -9.95 -14.91
CA ASP A 33 -7.91 -9.78 -14.01
C ASP A 33 -7.53 -9.92 -12.53
N VAL A 34 -6.50 -10.72 -12.23
CA VAL A 34 -6.04 -10.92 -10.85
C VAL A 34 -5.39 -9.64 -10.33
N GLU A 35 -4.63 -8.95 -11.18
CA GLU A 35 -4.05 -7.64 -10.83
C GLU A 35 -5.15 -6.59 -10.60
N ARG A 36 -6.15 -6.54 -11.48
CA ARG A 36 -7.27 -5.61 -11.38
C ARG A 36 -8.04 -5.78 -10.08
N ARG A 37 -8.43 -7.01 -9.75
CA ARG A 37 -9.15 -7.35 -8.50
C ARG A 37 -8.31 -7.06 -7.27
N LEU A 38 -6.99 -7.30 -7.31
CA LEU A 38 -6.11 -7.01 -6.19
C LEU A 38 -6.04 -5.50 -5.91
N LYS A 39 -5.93 -4.68 -6.95
CA LYS A 39 -5.92 -3.20 -6.80
C LYS A 39 -7.24 -2.69 -6.22
N GLU A 40 -8.38 -3.26 -6.62
CA GLU A 40 -9.70 -2.91 -6.07
C GLU A 40 -9.83 -3.24 -4.57
N LEU A 41 -9.18 -4.30 -4.08
CA LEU A 41 -9.28 -4.72 -2.68
C LEU A 41 -8.34 -3.94 -1.74
N VAL A 42 -7.24 -3.39 -2.26
CA VAL A 42 -6.22 -2.69 -1.46
C VAL A 42 -6.44 -1.17 -1.47
N ALA A 43 -7.16 -0.63 -2.45
CA ALA A 43 -7.53 0.78 -2.55
C ALA A 43 -8.56 1.20 -1.49
#